data_AF-A0A9X5X9P5-F1
#
_entry.id   AF-A0A9X5X9P5-F1
#
_cell.length_a   1.000
_cell.length_b   1.000
_cell.length_c   1.000
_cell.angle_alpha   90.00
_cell.angle_beta   90.00
_cell.angle_gamma   90.00
#
_symmetry.space_group_name_H-M   'P 1'
#
loop_
_entity.id
_entity.type
_entity.pdbx_description
1 polymer ?
#
loop_
_entity_poly.entity_id
_entity_poly.type
_entity_poly.pdbx_seq_one_letter_code
_entity_poly.pdbx_strand_id
1 'polypeptide(L)' 'MSIGHTLLGLLESGPRHGYDLKRAFDEKFGHDRPLHYGQVYSTMSRLLKHGLVEV' A
#
# COMPACT_ATOMS: atom_id res chain seq x y z
N MET A 1 3.92 0.98 -13.17
CA MET A 1 3.06 0.41 -12.11
C MET A 1 2.82 1.46 -11.04
N SER A 2 1.56 1.72 -10.67
CA SER A 2 1.21 2.72 -9.64
C SER A 2 1.39 2.14 -8.24
N ILE A 3 1.61 3.01 -7.24
CA ILE A 3 1.67 2.62 -5.83
C ILE A 3 0.38 1.89 -5.42
N GLY A 4 -0.78 2.33 -5.89
CA GLY A 4 -2.07 1.69 -5.60
C GLY A 4 -2.13 0.23 -6.02
N HIS A 5 -1.69 -0.10 -7.24
CA HIS A 5 -1.64 -1.50 -7.68
C HIS A 5 -0.64 -2.33 -6.87
N THR A 6 0.50 -1.75 -6.50
CA THR A 6 1.46 -2.45 -5.63
C THR A 6 0.84 -2.75 -4.26
N LEU A 7 0.16 -1.78 -3.64
CA LEU A 7 -0.47 -1.97 -2.33
C LEU A 7 -1.58 -3.02 -2.39
N LEU A 8 -2.39 -3.03 -3.45
CA LEU A 8 -3.40 -4.08 -3.66
C LEU A 8 -2.77 -5.47 -3.80
N GLY A 9 -1.66 -5.57 -4.56
CA GLY A 9 -0.92 -6.83 -4.67
C GLY A 9 -0.34 -7.31 -3.34
N LEU A 10 0.10 -6.40 -2.46
CA LEU A 10 0.53 -6.76 -1.11
C LEU A 10 -0.62 -7.27 -0.22
N LEU A 11 -1.83 -6.73 -0.42
CA LEU A 11 -3.05 -7.14 0.28
C LEU A 11 -3.63 -8.47 -0.20
N GLU A 12 -3.21 -8.98 -1.36
CA GLU A 12 -3.62 -10.31 -1.85
C GLU A 12 -3.28 -11.42 -0.83
N SER A 13 -2.19 -11.25 -0.09
CA SER A 13 -1.77 -12.18 0.96
C SER A 13 -2.61 -12.13 2.25
N GLY A 14 -3.53 -11.17 2.35
CA GLY A 14 -4.43 -11.00 3.49
C GLY A 14 -4.47 -9.56 4.05
N PRO A 15 -5.39 -9.29 4.99
CA PRO A 15 -5.55 -7.97 5.61
C PRO A 15 -4.27 -7.52 6.33
N ARG A 16 -3.92 -6.25 6.17
CA ARG A 16 -2.70 -5.65 6.75
C ARG A 16 -2.95 -4.21 7.17
N HIS A 17 -2.32 -3.78 8.26
CA HIS A 17 -2.33 -2.37 8.62
C HIS A 17 -1.45 -1.55 7.66
N GLY A 18 -1.70 -0.25 7.58
CA GLY A 18 -0.88 0.67 6.76
C GLY A 18 0.61 0.64 7.11
N TYR A 19 0.95 0.38 8.38
CA TYR A 19 2.34 0.17 8.80
C TYR A 19 2.96 -1.08 8.17
N ASP A 20 2.26 -2.21 8.20
CA ASP A 20 2.76 -3.47 7.65
C ASP A 20 2.89 -3.39 6.12
N LEU A 21 1.97 -2.68 5.47
CA LEU A 21 2.03 -2.41 4.04
C LEU A 21 3.25 -1.56 3.66
N LYS A 22 3.54 -0.52 4.45
CA LYS A 22 4.73 0.30 4.25
C LYS A 22 6.00 -0.53 4.34
N ARG A 23 6.11 -1.34 5.39
CA ARG A 23 7.28 -2.19 5.61
C ARG A 23 7.45 -3.21 4.47
N ALA A 24 6.40 -3.91 4.10
CA ALA A 24 6.44 -4.89 3.01
C ALA A 24 6.77 -4.24 1.65
N PHE A 25 6.31 -3.01 1.43
CA PHE A 25 6.68 -2.24 0.25
C PHE A 25 8.16 -1.87 0.25
N ASP A 26 8.69 -1.35 1.35
CA ASP A 26 10.11 -0.96 1.44
C ASP A 26 11.05 -2.15 1.28
N GLU A 27 10.72 -3.28 1.90
CA GLU A 27 11.50 -4.52 1.81
C GLU A 27 11.64 -5.01 0.36
N LYS A 28 10.63 -4.76 -0.49
CA LYS A 28 10.59 -5.24 -1.88
C LYS A 28 11.00 -4.19 -2.91
N PHE A 29 10.69 -2.91 -2.65
CA PHE A 29 10.76 -1.83 -3.64
C PHE A 29 11.42 -0.55 -3.11
N GLY A 30 11.79 -0.48 -1.83
CA GLY A 30 12.22 0.74 -1.17
C GLY A 30 13.54 1.32 -1.69
N HIS A 31 14.38 0.50 -2.32
CA HIS A 31 15.63 0.97 -2.94
C HIS A 31 15.37 1.88 -4.15
N ASP A 32 14.55 1.42 -5.08
CA ASP A 32 14.28 2.14 -6.33
C ASP A 32 13.13 3.16 -6.19
N ARG A 33 12.23 2.93 -5.23
CA ARG A 33 11.01 3.73 -5.05
C ARG A 33 10.79 3.97 -3.56
N PRO A 34 11.42 4.97 -2.95
CA PRO A 34 11.08 5.34 -1.58
C PRO A 34 9.61 5.75 -1.50
N LEU A 35 8.88 5.12 -0.59
CA LEU A 35 7.50 5.47 -0.27
C LEU A 35 7.50 6.14 1.11
N HIS A 36 6.62 7.11 1.35
CA HIS A 36 6.42 7.67 2.70
C HIS A 36 5.12 7.14 3.31
N TYR A 37 5.03 7.10 4.65
CA TYR A 37 3.80 6.69 5.34
C TYR A 37 2.58 7.50 4.91
N GLY A 38 2.72 8.83 4.77
CA GLY A 38 1.62 9.68 4.27
C GLY A 38 1.13 9.28 2.87
N GLN A 39 2.01 8.77 2.01
CA GLN A 39 1.63 8.26 0.69
C GLN A 39 0.93 6.91 0.77
N VAL A 40 1.28 6.05 1.73
CA VAL A 40 0.54 4.80 2.01
C VAL A 40 -0.88 5.14 2.43
N TYR A 41 -1.06 5.96 3.46
CA TYR A 41 -2.40 6.29 3.97
C TYR A 41 -3.25 7.04 2.95
N SER A 42 -2.70 8.03 2.24
CA SER A 42 -3.45 8.73 1.19
C SER A 42 -3.83 7.81 0.02
N THR A 43 -3.01 6.80 -0.29
CA THR A 43 -3.35 5.80 -1.31
C THR A 43 -4.39 4.81 -0.81
N MET A 44 -4.27 4.30 0.42
CA MET A 44 -5.28 3.47 1.05
C MET A 44 -6.64 4.17 1.12
N SER A 45 -6.67 5.45 1.51
CA SER A 45 -7.90 6.25 1.52
C SER A 45 -8.53 6.40 0.12
N ARG A 46 -7.72 6.49 -0.94
CA ARG A 46 -8.24 6.49 -2.31
C ARG A 46 -8.80 5.13 -2.70
N LEU A 47 -8.07 4.05 -2.42
CA LEU A 47 -8.53 2.69 -2.69
C LEU A 47 -9.86 2.39 -1.98
N LEU A 48 -9.99 2.81 -0.72
CA LEU A 48 -11.21 2.67 0.06
C LEU A 48 -12.38 3.44 -0.57
N LYS A 49 -12.16 4.69 -0.99
CA LYS A 49 -13.16 5.48 -1.71
C LYS A 49 -13.60 4.84 -3.03
N HIS A 50 -12.73 4.05 -3.65
CA HIS A 50 -13.04 3.31 -4.87
C HIS A 50 -13.60 1.91 -4.60
N GLY A 51 -13.81 1.51 -3.34
CA GLY A 51 -14.31 0.18 -2.99
C GLY A 51 -13.34 -0.96 -3.29
N LEU A 52 -12.04 -0.67 -3.40
CA LEU A 52 -11.00 -1.66 -3.70
C LEU A 52 -10.38 -2.28 -2.44
N VAL A 53 -10.62 -1.68 -1.28
CA VAL A 53 -10.24 -2.18 0.04
C VAL A 53 -11.34 -1.82 1.04
N GLU A 54 -11.35 -2.48 2.20
CA GLU A 54 -12.28 -2.24 3.31
C GLU A 54 -11.53 -2.09 4.64
N VAL A 55 -12.23 -1.68 5.69
CA VAL A 55 -11.69 -1.38 7.03
C VAL A 55 -12.01 -2.50 8.01
#